data_AF-A0A2V9THM3-F1
#
_entry.id   AF-A0A2V9THM3-F1
#
_cell.length_a   1.000
_cell.length_b   1.000
_cell.length_c   1.000
_cell.angle_alpha   90.00
_cell.angle_beta   90.00
_cell.angle_gamma   90.00
#
_symmetry.space_group_name_H-M   'P 1'
#
loop_
_entity.id
_entity.type
_entity.pdbx_description
1 polymer ?
#
loop_
_entity_poly.entity_id
_entity_poly.type
_entity_poly.pdbx_seq_one_letter_code
_entity_poly.pdbx_strand_id
1 'polypeptide(L)'
;MRERKSARITSRTQEKPTKQPITSPALSGKLNKPSRGVTKLSELSAKTSTQLPADVISNLRTLAHGLSNSLETILQAAYLLSQSKLDENGKKWSQLIDTAAQDATRVNREIREILRSQS
;
A
#
# COMPACT_ATOMS: atom_id res chain seq x y z
N MET A 1 43.81 -19.87 2.59
CA MET A 1 44.74 -18.75 2.86
C MET A 1 44.29 -17.61 1.93
N ARG A 2 43.68 -16.49 2.33
CA ARG A 2 43.90 -15.62 3.48
C ARG A 2 42.60 -15.04 4.03
N GLU A 3 42.54 -15.06 5.35
CA GLU A 3 41.63 -14.38 6.25
C GLU A 3 41.96 -12.87 6.27
N ARG A 4 40.95 -12.00 6.36
CA ARG A 4 41.12 -10.64 6.90
C ARG A 4 39.92 -10.32 7.81
N LYS A 5 40.18 -10.47 9.10
CA LYS A 5 39.37 -9.94 10.22
C LYS A 5 39.71 -8.47 10.48
N SER A 6 38.78 -7.83 11.20
CA SER A 6 38.95 -6.70 12.12
C SER A 6 38.98 -5.28 11.56
N ALA A 7 38.03 -4.46 12.01
CA ALA A 7 38.30 -3.49 13.06
C ALA A 7 37.01 -3.01 13.75
N ARG A 8 36.88 -3.34 15.03
CA ARG A 8 36.02 -2.69 16.02
C ARG A 8 36.78 -1.45 16.50
N ILE A 9 36.16 -0.27 16.48
CA ILE A 9 36.68 0.91 17.19
C ILE A 9 35.57 1.47 18.08
N THR A 10 35.82 1.31 19.38
CA THR A 10 35.16 1.95 20.50
C THR A 10 35.90 3.24 20.85
N SER A 11 35.20 4.30 21.25
CA SER A 11 35.64 5.40 22.13
C SER A 11 34.47 6.37 22.27
N ARG A 12 34.21 7.09 23.37
CA ARG A 12 34.72 7.17 24.74
C ARG A 12 33.83 8.21 25.45
N THR A 13 33.79 8.10 26.76
CA THR A 13 32.85 8.63 27.75
C THR A 13 33.06 10.10 28.19
N GLN A 14 32.01 10.66 28.85
CA GLN A 14 31.97 11.75 29.89
C GLN A 14 31.86 13.21 29.35
N GLU A 15 31.17 14.23 29.94
CA GLU A 15 30.84 14.61 31.34
C GLU A 15 29.60 15.55 31.46
N LYS A 16 28.97 15.56 32.65
CA LYS A 16 28.20 16.64 33.35
C LYS A 16 29.13 17.16 34.48
N PRO A 17 29.01 18.32 35.21
CA PRO A 17 27.87 19.22 35.52
C PRO A 17 28.23 20.75 35.55
N THR A 18 27.35 21.72 35.90
CA THR A 18 27.33 22.42 37.22
C THR A 18 26.31 23.60 37.29
N LYS A 19 25.45 23.55 38.33
CA LYS A 19 24.79 24.53 39.24
C LYS A 19 24.51 26.03 38.91
N GLN A 20 23.21 26.40 38.95
CA GLN A 20 22.44 27.41 39.79
C GLN A 20 22.84 28.92 39.85
N PRO A 21 21.90 29.90 40.03
CA PRO A 21 21.05 30.09 41.24
C PRO A 21 19.58 30.60 41.12
N ILE A 22 18.74 30.09 42.05
CA ILE A 22 17.65 30.67 42.88
C ILE A 22 17.21 32.14 42.71
N THR A 23 15.89 32.39 42.67
CA THR A 23 15.05 33.08 43.72
C THR A 23 13.53 32.95 43.48
N SER A 24 12.76 32.65 44.52
CA SER A 24 11.29 32.44 44.66
C SER A 24 10.49 33.77 44.81
N PRO A 25 9.24 33.83 45.36
CA PRO A 25 8.00 33.02 45.24
C PRO A 25 6.74 33.90 44.97
N ALA A 26 5.59 33.31 44.59
CA ALA A 26 4.27 33.87 44.92
C ALA A 26 3.16 32.80 44.87
N LEU A 27 2.70 32.40 46.05
CA LEU A 27 1.44 31.69 46.29
C LEU A 27 0.28 32.68 46.21
N SER A 28 -0.71 32.42 45.36
CA SER A 28 -2.08 32.85 45.63
C SER A 28 -3.05 31.93 44.89
N GLY A 29 -3.70 31.02 45.63
CA GLY A 29 -4.75 30.18 45.11
C GLY A 29 -6.05 30.95 44.91
N LYS A 30 -6.76 30.68 43.80
CA LYS A 30 -8.22 30.82 43.70
C LYS A 30 -8.81 29.74 42.79
N LEU A 31 -9.63 28.90 43.42
CA LEU A 31 -10.89 28.35 42.96
C LEU A 31 -10.99 27.60 41.62
N ASN A 32 -11.15 26.29 41.78
CA ASN A 32 -11.76 25.30 40.90
C ASN A 32 -12.96 25.80 40.07
N LYS A 33 -12.96 25.49 38.76
CA LYS A 33 -14.16 25.20 37.96
C LYS A 33 -13.86 24.03 37.01
N PRO A 34 -14.67 22.95 36.99
CA PRO A 34 -14.48 21.86 36.05
C PRO A 34 -15.14 22.24 34.72
N SER A 35 -14.36 22.71 33.74
CA SER A 35 -14.86 22.82 32.37
C SER A 35 -14.62 21.52 31.62
N ARG A 36 -15.69 20.71 31.63
CA ARG A 36 -16.13 19.75 30.62
C ARG A 36 -15.09 19.38 29.57
N GLY A 37 -14.65 18.12 29.63
CA GLY A 37 -13.98 17.47 28.52
C GLY A 37 -14.84 17.53 27.26
N VAL A 38 -14.38 18.32 26.29
CA VAL A 38 -14.86 18.28 24.90
C VAL A 38 -13.66 18.51 23.98
N THR A 39 -12.57 17.76 24.18
CA THR A 39 -11.40 17.87 23.29
C THR A 39 -10.72 16.54 22.98
N LYS A 40 -11.42 15.42 23.18
CA LYS A 40 -10.91 14.09 22.82
C LYS A 40 -11.93 13.20 22.11
N LEU A 41 -12.84 13.80 21.33
CA LEU A 41 -13.68 13.06 20.37
C LEU A 41 -13.37 13.42 18.92
N SER A 42 -12.82 14.61 18.65
CA SER A 42 -12.43 15.04 17.30
C SER A 42 -11.19 14.32 16.76
N GLU A 43 -10.36 13.75 17.64
CA GLU A 43 -9.14 13.01 17.25
C GLU A 43 -9.38 11.52 16.93
N LEU A 44 -10.55 10.98 17.28
CA LEU A 44 -10.91 9.58 17.01
C LEU A 44 -11.68 9.41 15.70
N SER A 45 -12.21 10.50 15.12
CA SER A 45 -12.95 10.44 13.85
C SER A 45 -12.03 10.40 12.62
N ALA A 46 -10.71 10.45 12.80
CA ALA A 46 -9.71 10.45 11.72
C ALA A 46 -9.12 9.06 11.40
N LYS A 47 -9.75 7.95 11.85
CA LYS A 47 -9.27 6.58 11.58
C LYS A 47 -10.39 5.60 11.27
N THR A 48 -11.16 5.88 10.22
CA THR A 48 -11.80 4.82 9.43
C THR A 48 -11.56 5.07 7.95
N SER A 49 -10.34 5.45 7.58
CA SER A 49 -9.92 5.22 6.20
C SER A 49 -9.75 3.71 6.07
N THR A 50 -10.67 3.06 5.35
CA THR A 50 -10.65 1.65 4.97
C THR A 50 -9.53 1.37 3.95
N GLN A 51 -8.38 2.02 4.12
CA GLN A 51 -7.25 1.90 3.23
C GLN A 51 -6.54 0.58 3.55
N LEU A 52 -6.39 -0.24 2.51
CA LEU A 52 -5.63 -1.48 2.61
C LEU A 52 -4.17 -1.17 3.00
N PRO A 53 -3.46 -2.10 3.67
CA PRO A 53 -2.03 -1.95 3.93
C PRO A 53 -1.23 -1.72 2.64
N ALA A 54 -0.24 -0.84 2.68
CA ALA A 54 0.50 -0.40 1.48
C ALA A 54 1.22 -1.55 0.75
N ASP A 55 1.73 -2.50 1.52
CA ASP A 55 2.33 -3.76 1.07
C ASP A 55 1.31 -4.66 0.35
N VAL A 56 0.08 -4.77 0.85
CA VAL A 56 -1.01 -5.49 0.17
C VAL A 56 -1.37 -4.82 -1.15
N ILE A 57 -1.51 -3.49 -1.15
CA ILE A 57 -1.81 -2.72 -2.37
C ILE A 57 -0.70 -2.91 -3.42
N SER A 58 0.55 -2.86 -3.01
CA SER A 58 1.71 -3.08 -3.90
C SER A 58 1.65 -4.46 -4.56
N ASN A 59 1.42 -5.52 -3.77
CA ASN A 59 1.31 -6.89 -4.28
C ASN A 59 0.14 -7.05 -5.26
N LEU A 60 -1.03 -6.47 -4.93
CA LEU A 60 -2.19 -6.49 -5.82
C LEU A 60 -1.94 -5.75 -7.14
N ARG A 61 -1.19 -4.64 -7.12
CA ARG A 61 -0.80 -3.92 -8.35
C ARG A 61 0.12 -4.77 -9.23
N THR A 62 1.08 -5.48 -8.64
CA THR A 62 1.94 -6.42 -9.35
C THR A 62 1.14 -7.55 -9.99
N LEU A 63 0.21 -8.16 -9.25
CA LEU A 63 -0.66 -9.21 -9.78
C LEU A 63 -1.58 -8.70 -10.90
N ALA A 64 -2.21 -7.53 -10.72
CA ALA A 64 -3.04 -6.93 -11.75
C ALA A 64 -2.23 -6.63 -13.02
N HIS A 65 -1.02 -6.09 -12.88
CA HIS A 65 -0.10 -5.90 -14.01
C HIS A 65 0.21 -7.23 -14.72
N GLY A 66 0.63 -8.26 -13.98
CA GLY A 66 0.87 -9.60 -14.54
C GLY A 66 -0.35 -10.17 -15.26
N LEU A 67 -1.55 -10.00 -14.71
CA LEU A 67 -2.80 -10.40 -15.36
C LEU A 67 -3.02 -9.67 -16.69
N SER A 68 -2.72 -8.36 -16.78
CA SER A 68 -2.81 -7.67 -18.08
C SER A 68 -1.86 -8.22 -19.11
N ASN A 69 -0.62 -8.55 -18.74
CA ASN A 69 0.36 -9.07 -19.69
C ASN A 69 -0.11 -10.43 -20.26
N SER A 70 -0.67 -11.29 -19.38
CA SER A 70 -1.28 -12.55 -19.81
C SER A 70 -2.50 -12.32 -20.71
N LEU A 71 -3.39 -11.39 -20.37
CA LEU A 71 -4.58 -11.07 -21.18
C LEU A 71 -4.22 -10.48 -22.54
N GLU A 72 -3.20 -9.63 -22.61
CA GLU A 72 -2.69 -9.09 -23.86
C GLU A 72 -2.21 -10.19 -24.79
N THR A 73 -1.49 -11.19 -24.23
CA THR A 73 -1.04 -12.36 -24.99
C THR A 73 -2.22 -13.21 -25.48
N ILE A 74 -3.21 -13.44 -24.61
CA ILE A 74 -4.42 -14.23 -24.97
C ILE A 74 -5.22 -13.51 -26.06
N LEU A 75 -5.44 -12.19 -25.94
CA LEU A 75 -6.18 -11.41 -26.93
C LEU A 75 -5.46 -11.40 -28.29
N GLN A 76 -4.13 -11.27 -28.30
CA GLN A 76 -3.34 -11.40 -29.53
C GLN A 76 -3.49 -12.78 -30.15
N ALA A 77 -3.39 -13.85 -29.35
CA ALA A 77 -3.57 -15.21 -29.83
C ALA A 77 -4.99 -15.45 -30.36
N ALA A 78 -6.04 -14.95 -29.67
CA ALA A 78 -7.43 -15.05 -30.10
C ALA A 78 -7.66 -14.31 -31.43
N TYR A 79 -7.04 -13.13 -31.60
CA TYR A 79 -7.09 -12.38 -32.86
C TYR A 79 -6.40 -13.10 -34.02
N LEU A 80 -5.26 -13.74 -33.78
CA LEU A 80 -4.59 -14.54 -34.81
C LEU A 80 -5.38 -15.81 -35.13
N LEU A 81 -5.97 -16.45 -34.11
CA LEU A 81 -6.81 -17.64 -34.28
C LEU A 81 -8.05 -17.33 -35.12
N SER A 82 -8.70 -16.18 -34.92
CA SER A 82 -9.88 -15.78 -35.69
C SER A 82 -9.60 -15.51 -37.17
N GLN A 83 -8.34 -15.23 -37.53
CA GLN A 83 -7.89 -15.08 -38.92
C GLN A 83 -7.55 -16.41 -39.60
N SER A 84 -7.47 -17.50 -38.84
CA SER A 84 -7.15 -18.83 -39.39
C SER A 84 -8.38 -19.50 -40.02
N LYS A 85 -8.14 -20.43 -40.95
CA LYS A 85 -9.22 -21.24 -41.54
C LYS A 85 -9.66 -22.31 -40.55
N LEU A 86 -10.69 -21.98 -39.77
CA LEU A 86 -11.31 -22.89 -38.81
C LEU A 86 -12.59 -23.51 -39.39
N ASP A 87 -12.87 -24.74 -38.98
CA ASP A 87 -14.16 -25.38 -39.18
C ASP A 87 -15.23 -24.74 -38.28
N GLU A 88 -16.49 -25.18 -38.42
CA GLU A 88 -17.62 -24.64 -37.67
C GLU A 88 -17.38 -24.66 -36.15
N ASN A 89 -16.82 -25.76 -35.63
CA ASN A 89 -16.55 -25.92 -34.20
C ASN A 89 -15.35 -25.08 -33.76
N GLY A 90 -14.28 -25.03 -34.55
CA GLY A 90 -13.13 -24.17 -34.28
C GLY A 90 -13.52 -22.69 -34.19
N LYS A 91 -14.43 -22.21 -35.06
CA LYS A 91 -14.96 -20.84 -34.97
C LYS A 91 -15.71 -20.58 -33.66
N LYS A 92 -16.55 -21.52 -33.22
CA LYS A 92 -17.28 -21.41 -31.95
C LYS A 92 -16.34 -21.34 -30.76
N TRP A 93 -15.31 -22.19 -30.73
CA TRP A 93 -14.30 -22.16 -29.67
C TRP A 93 -13.47 -20.88 -29.70
N SER A 94 -13.09 -20.40 -30.89
CA SER A 94 -12.37 -19.12 -31.04
C SER A 94 -13.19 -17.95 -30.49
N GLN A 95 -14.50 -17.91 -30.78
CA GLN A 95 -15.39 -16.87 -30.26
C GLN A 95 -15.57 -16.96 -28.75
N LEU A 96 -15.65 -18.17 -28.20
CA LEU A 96 -15.73 -18.39 -26.75
C LEU A 96 -14.46 -17.91 -26.03
N ILE A 97 -13.28 -18.19 -26.59
CA ILE A 97 -11.99 -17.71 -26.05
C ILE A 97 -11.93 -16.18 -26.07
N ASP A 98 -12.29 -15.56 -27.20
CA ASP A 98 -12.30 -14.10 -27.33
C ASP A 98 -13.25 -13.45 -26.31
N THR A 99 -14.46 -13.99 -26.17
CA THR A 99 -15.45 -13.52 -25.19
C THR A 99 -14.92 -13.62 -23.76
N ALA A 100 -14.36 -14.77 -23.38
CA ALA A 100 -13.79 -14.97 -22.05
C ALA A 100 -12.59 -14.05 -21.77
N ALA A 101 -11.75 -13.78 -22.77
CA ALA A 101 -10.62 -12.86 -22.64
C ALA A 101 -11.07 -11.40 -22.45
N GLN A 102 -12.13 -10.98 -23.16
CA GLN A 102 -12.73 -9.66 -22.99
C GLN A 102 -13.36 -9.50 -21.61
N ASP A 103 -14.09 -10.51 -21.13
CA ASP A 103 -14.65 -10.51 -19.77
C ASP A 103 -13.56 -10.44 -18.70
N ALA A 104 -12.49 -11.22 -18.82
CA ALA A 104 -11.37 -11.16 -17.90
C ALA A 104 -10.66 -9.80 -17.94
N THR A 105 -10.60 -9.16 -19.11
CA THR A 105 -10.09 -7.77 -19.27
C THR A 105 -10.95 -6.77 -18.52
N ARG A 106 -12.28 -6.89 -18.61
CA ARG A 106 -13.22 -6.08 -17.83
C ARG A 106 -12.99 -6.24 -16.33
N VAL A 107 -12.91 -7.48 -15.84
CA VAL A 107 -12.66 -7.77 -14.42
C VAL A 107 -11.31 -7.19 -13.97
N ASN A 108 -10.24 -7.34 -14.75
CA ASN A 108 -8.95 -6.77 -14.41
C ASN A 108 -8.98 -5.24 -14.36
N ARG A 109 -9.76 -4.59 -15.24
CA ARG A 109 -9.97 -3.14 -15.18
C ARG A 109 -10.68 -2.75 -13.87
N GLU A 110 -11.74 -3.45 -13.50
CA GLU A 110 -12.46 -3.21 -12.23
C GLU A 110 -11.53 -3.34 -11.02
N ILE A 111 -10.66 -4.37 -10.99
CA ILE A 111 -9.62 -4.52 -9.96
C ILE A 111 -8.70 -3.31 -9.92
N ARG A 112 -8.24 -2.81 -11.08
CA ARG A 112 -7.37 -1.62 -11.13
C ARG A 112 -8.08 -0.36 -10.65
N GLU A 113 -9.37 -0.17 -10.97
CA GLU A 113 -10.14 0.98 -10.46
C GLU A 113 -10.22 0.94 -8.93
N ILE A 114 -10.48 -0.23 -8.35
CA ILE A 114 -10.45 -0.41 -6.89
C ILE A 114 -9.07 -0.09 -6.34
N LEU A 115 -7.98 -0.55 -6.97
CA LEU A 115 -6.62 -0.24 -6.52
C LEU A 115 -6.23 1.24 -6.68
N ARG A 116 -6.88 1.99 -7.57
CA ARG A 116 -6.72 3.45 -7.69
C ARG A 116 -7.48 4.20 -6.62
N SER A 117 -8.62 3.70 -6.14
CA SER A 117 -9.32 4.34 -5.01
C SER A 117 -8.61 4.11 -3.66
N GLN A 118 -7.60 3.23 -3.62
CA GLN A 118 -6.77 2.94 -2.45
C GLN A 118 -5.48 3.77 -2.38
N SER A 119 -5.14 4.56 -3.41
CA SER A 119 -3.98 5.46 -3.41
C SER A 119 -4.26 6.75 -2.66
#